data_AF-A0A397W1M5-F1
#
_entry.id   AF-A0A397W1M5-F1
#
_cell.length_a   1.000
_cell.length_b   1.000
_cell.length_c   1.000
_cell.angle_alpha   90.00
_cell.angle_beta   90.00
_cell.angle_gamma   90.00
#
_symmetry.space_group_name_H-M   'P 1'
#
loop_
_entity.id
_entity.type
_entity.pdbx_description
1 polymer ?
#
loop_
_entity_poly.entity_id
_entity_poly.type
_entity_poly.pdbx_seq_one_letter_code
_entity_poly.pdbx_strand_id
1 'polypeptide(L)'
;MRYRQSAFAKDIQLAFFKIFHKVPEIKTNAGAKIAEWKKDPQVSEAYNKLWEVDDNNLTTINTIILKVMSREAKEDCLKPPIIAFALAICCTVLNPRGKDIRCTEEIIKKYCAIFLAQLSAEKIPSKNDIMNIQDDSRYANDYNDNNIEEHSENDIDEDAKLFE
;
A
#
# COMPACT_ATOMS: atom_id res chain seq x y z
N MET A 1 -17.77 4.34 0.79
CA MET A 1 -16.73 3.81 -0.13
C MET A 1 -15.29 3.85 0.42
N ARG A 2 -15.03 4.22 1.69
CA ARG A 2 -13.67 4.24 2.26
C ARG A 2 -13.11 2.84 2.58
N TYR A 3 -13.98 1.91 2.99
CA TYR A 3 -13.60 0.55 3.43
C TYR A 3 -12.93 -0.32 2.35
N ARG A 4 -13.30 -0.15 1.07
CA ARG A 4 -12.73 -0.96 -0.02
C ARG A 4 -11.30 -0.53 -0.39
N GLN A 5 -11.00 0.76 -0.28
CA GLN A 5 -9.67 1.28 -0.60
C GLN A 5 -8.65 0.95 0.51
N SER A 6 -9.08 0.97 1.77
CA SER A 6 -8.23 0.59 2.91
C SER A 6 -7.91 -0.91 2.92
N ALA A 7 -8.87 -1.78 2.62
CA ALA A 7 -8.64 -3.21 2.47
C ALA A 7 -7.66 -3.50 1.31
N PHE A 8 -7.93 -2.94 0.13
CA PHE A 8 -7.09 -3.14 -1.05
C PHE A 8 -5.65 -2.62 -0.85
N ALA A 9 -5.48 -1.51 -0.13
CA ALA A 9 -4.15 -1.00 0.21
C ALA A 9 -3.36 -1.96 1.11
N LYS A 10 -4.02 -2.57 2.09
CA LYS A 10 -3.41 -3.61 2.95
C LYS A 10 -3.03 -4.84 2.12
N ASP A 11 -3.90 -5.28 1.23
CA ASP A 11 -3.62 -6.44 0.38
C ASP A 11 -2.43 -6.19 -0.57
N ILE A 12 -2.32 -4.99 -1.14
CA ILE A 12 -1.17 -4.56 -1.94
C ILE A 12 0.11 -4.59 -1.09
N GLN A 13 0.07 -4.05 0.13
CA GLN A 13 1.24 -4.10 1.03
C GLN A 13 1.65 -5.54 1.36
N LEU A 14 0.68 -6.42 1.67
CA LEU A 14 0.96 -7.82 1.95
C LEU A 14 1.51 -8.57 0.74
N ALA A 15 0.94 -8.35 -0.44
CA ALA A 15 1.43 -8.93 -1.70
C ALA A 15 2.83 -8.43 -2.03
N PHE A 16 3.10 -7.15 -1.75
CA PHE A 16 4.41 -6.54 -1.88
C PHE A 16 5.45 -7.25 -1.02
N PHE A 17 5.23 -7.42 0.29
CA PHE A 17 6.17 -8.13 1.18
C PHE A 17 6.37 -9.60 0.76
N LYS A 18 5.34 -10.24 0.22
CA LYS A 18 5.45 -11.61 -0.32
C LYS A 18 6.32 -11.68 -1.59
N ILE A 19 6.28 -10.67 -2.45
CA ILE A 19 7.10 -10.61 -3.67
C ILE A 19 8.53 -10.24 -3.30
N PHE A 20 8.69 -9.22 -2.47
CA PHE A 20 9.95 -8.75 -1.93
C PHE A 20 10.25 -9.38 -0.58
N HIS A 21 10.31 -10.71 -0.52
CA HIS A 21 10.56 -11.48 0.71
C HIS A 21 11.84 -11.11 1.47
N LYS A 22 12.78 -10.42 0.81
CA LYS A 22 13.99 -9.91 1.45
C LYS A 22 13.74 -8.65 2.26
N VAL A 23 12.74 -7.84 1.90
CA VAL A 23 12.47 -6.57 2.60
C VAL A 23 11.97 -6.87 4.01
N PRO A 24 12.64 -6.39 5.06
CA PRO A 24 12.20 -6.64 6.43
C PRO A 24 10.85 -5.96 6.69
N GLU A 25 9.97 -6.61 7.44
CA GLU A 25 8.70 -6.00 7.85
C GLU A 25 8.95 -4.91 8.91
N ILE A 26 8.20 -3.83 8.82
CA ILE A 26 8.24 -2.74 9.80
C ILE A 26 6.84 -2.23 10.11
N LYS A 27 6.60 -1.87 11.36
CA LYS A 27 5.34 -1.26 11.79
C LYS A 27 5.31 0.22 11.42
N THR A 28 4.14 0.71 11.02
CA THR A 28 3.91 2.12 10.67
C THR A 28 4.14 3.11 11.82
N ASN A 29 4.10 2.64 13.07
CA ASN A 29 4.36 3.43 14.28
C ASN A 29 5.80 3.28 14.81
N ALA A 30 6.73 2.77 14.00
CA ALA A 30 8.12 2.53 14.43
C ALA A 30 8.97 3.82 14.56
N GLY A 31 8.40 5.00 14.25
CA GLY A 31 9.03 6.30 14.48
C GLY A 31 10.39 6.42 13.79
N ALA A 32 11.44 6.75 14.56
CA ALA A 32 12.80 6.94 14.03
C ALA A 32 13.37 5.69 13.33
N LYS A 33 12.92 4.48 13.70
CA LYS A 33 13.35 3.22 13.06
C LYS A 33 12.93 3.13 11.60
N ILE A 34 11.90 3.88 11.17
CA ILE A 34 11.49 3.95 9.76
C ILE A 34 12.61 4.56 8.90
N ALA A 35 13.29 5.59 9.41
CA ALA A 35 14.39 6.22 8.70
C ALA A 35 15.61 5.31 8.56
N GLU A 36 15.86 4.44 9.55
CA GLU A 36 16.91 3.42 9.50
C GLU A 36 16.52 2.29 8.53
N TRP A 37 15.27 1.81 8.63
CA TRP A 37 14.73 0.79 7.74
C TRP A 37 14.76 1.23 6.27
N LYS A 38 14.42 2.48 5.95
CA LYS A 38 14.51 3.00 4.57
C LYS A 38 15.95 3.07 4.02
N LYS A 39 16.97 3.03 4.88
CA LYS A 39 18.39 2.95 4.47
C LYS A 39 18.83 1.51 4.21
N ASP A 40 18.00 0.53 4.56
CA ASP A 40 18.31 -0.87 4.28
C ASP A 40 18.50 -1.08 2.77
N PRO A 41 19.62 -1.68 2.32
CA PRO A 41 19.87 -1.95 0.91
C PRO A 41 18.73 -2.71 0.23
N GLN A 42 18.05 -3.61 0.95
CA GLN A 42 16.95 -4.42 0.42
C GLN A 42 15.71 -3.57 0.15
N VAL A 43 15.45 -2.55 0.98
CA VAL A 43 14.37 -1.57 0.77
C VAL A 43 14.67 -0.71 -0.45
N SER A 44 15.91 -0.24 -0.58
CA SER A 44 16.33 0.55 -1.75
C SER A 44 16.31 -0.28 -3.04
N GLU A 45 16.72 -1.55 -2.99
CA GLU A 45 16.66 -2.46 -4.13
C GLU A 45 15.21 -2.70 -4.56
N ALA A 46 14.31 -2.98 -3.60
CA ALA A 46 12.89 -3.13 -3.88
C ALA A 46 12.28 -1.86 -4.49
N TYR A 47 12.66 -0.68 -3.99
CA TYR A 47 12.22 0.59 -4.55
C TYR A 47 12.69 0.79 -6.00
N ASN A 48 13.93 0.44 -6.32
CA ASN A 48 14.44 0.54 -7.70
C ASN A 48 13.71 -0.43 -8.64
N LYS A 49 13.41 -1.64 -8.17
CA LYS A 49 12.64 -2.66 -8.92
C LYS A 49 11.20 -2.25 -9.22
N LEU A 50 10.63 -1.28 -8.49
CA LEU A 50 9.31 -0.73 -8.84
C LEU A 50 9.33 0.02 -10.18
N TRP A 51 10.49 0.55 -10.56
CA TRP A 51 10.68 1.37 -11.77
C TRP A 51 11.33 0.59 -12.91
N GLU A 52 11.62 -0.70 -12.71
CA GLU A 52 12.02 -1.58 -13.80
C GLU A 52 10.84 -1.75 -14.75
N VAL A 53 11.11 -1.54 -16.03
CA VAL A 53 10.14 -1.59 -17.10
C VAL A 53 10.57 -2.69 -18.07
N ASP A 54 9.72 -3.69 -18.26
CA ASP A 54 9.86 -4.64 -19.36
C ASP A 54 8.71 -4.42 -20.34
N ASP A 55 9.01 -4.45 -21.65
CA ASP A 55 8.01 -4.29 -22.71
C ASP A 55 7.05 -3.09 -22.50
N ASN A 56 7.62 -1.95 -22.06
CA ASN A 56 6.90 -0.72 -21.75
C ASN A 56 5.85 -0.83 -20.62
N ASN A 57 5.96 -1.83 -19.75
CA ASN A 57 5.05 -2.05 -18.63
C ASN A 57 5.78 -2.11 -17.28
N LEU A 58 5.07 -1.71 -16.21
CA LEU A 58 5.54 -1.84 -14.83
C LEU A 58 5.35 -3.29 -14.35
N THR A 59 6.21 -4.21 -14.79
CA THR A 59 6.12 -5.67 -14.55
C THR A 59 5.90 -6.01 -13.08
N THR A 60 6.67 -5.38 -12.20
CA THR A 60 6.60 -5.57 -10.75
C THR A 60 5.23 -5.18 -10.20
N ILE A 61 4.72 -4.01 -10.56
CA ILE A 61 3.43 -3.50 -10.09
C ILE A 61 2.28 -4.36 -10.63
N ASN A 62 2.34 -4.72 -11.90
CA ASN A 62 1.35 -5.59 -12.52
C ASN A 62 1.30 -6.96 -11.81
N THR A 63 2.47 -7.50 -11.46
CA THR A 63 2.57 -8.76 -10.69
C THR A 63 1.95 -8.63 -9.30
N ILE A 64 2.18 -7.51 -8.60
CA ILE A 64 1.55 -7.23 -7.30
C ILE A 64 0.02 -7.21 -7.44
N ILE A 65 -0.51 -6.46 -8.42
CA ILE A 65 -1.96 -6.34 -8.67
C ILE A 65 -2.57 -7.72 -8.99
N LEU A 66 -1.96 -8.49 -9.89
CA LEU A 66 -2.43 -9.83 -10.28
C LEU A 66 -2.40 -10.85 -9.14
N LYS A 67 -1.58 -10.60 -8.09
CA LYS A 67 -1.50 -11.46 -6.90
C LYS A 67 -2.57 -11.11 -5.87
N VAL A 68 -3.01 -9.85 -5.83
CA VAL A 68 -4.11 -9.37 -4.99
C VAL A 68 -5.47 -9.68 -5.61
N MET A 69 -5.58 -9.59 -6.93
CA MET A 69 -6.85 -9.75 -7.64
C MET A 69 -7.26 -11.22 -7.80
N SER A 70 -8.55 -11.48 -7.57
CA SER A 70 -9.19 -12.78 -7.84
C SER A 70 -9.06 -13.16 -9.30
N ARG A 71 -9.03 -14.47 -9.60
CA ARG A 71 -8.82 -15.02 -10.95
C ARG A 71 -9.76 -14.43 -12.01
N GLU A 72 -11.00 -14.17 -11.62
CA GLU A 72 -12.06 -13.57 -12.45
C GLU A 72 -11.85 -12.08 -12.75
N ALA A 73 -11.13 -11.36 -11.88
CA ALA A 73 -10.85 -9.93 -12.05
C ALA A 73 -9.55 -9.65 -12.80
N LYS A 74 -8.76 -10.68 -13.15
CA LYS A 74 -7.41 -10.50 -13.73
C LYS A 74 -7.42 -9.91 -15.13
N GLU A 75 -8.44 -10.20 -15.93
CA GLU A 75 -8.56 -9.69 -17.31
C GLU A 75 -8.76 -8.17 -17.35
N ASP A 76 -9.23 -7.57 -16.26
CA ASP A 76 -9.66 -6.18 -16.19
C ASP A 76 -8.94 -5.35 -15.10
N CYS A 77 -7.97 -5.95 -14.42
CA CYS A 77 -7.31 -5.34 -13.26
C CYS A 77 -6.12 -4.42 -13.59
N LEU A 78 -5.54 -4.52 -14.80
CA LEU A 78 -4.40 -3.71 -15.22
C LEU A 78 -4.84 -2.38 -15.86
N LYS A 79 -5.86 -1.75 -15.29
CA LYS A 79 -6.35 -0.44 -15.73
C LYS A 79 -5.49 0.68 -15.12
N PRO A 80 -5.28 1.80 -15.84
CA PRO A 80 -4.47 2.93 -15.36
C PRO A 80 -4.75 3.38 -13.92
N PRO A 81 -6.02 3.47 -13.45
CA PRO A 81 -6.31 3.87 -12.07
C PRO A 81 -5.81 2.86 -11.02
N ILE A 82 -5.85 1.57 -11.33
CA ILE A 82 -5.41 0.49 -10.41
C ILE A 82 -3.88 0.47 -10.36
N ILE A 83 -3.23 0.59 -11.52
CA ILE A 83 -1.76 0.70 -11.62
C ILE A 83 -1.26 1.92 -10.85
N ALA A 84 -1.88 3.09 -11.07
CA ALA A 84 -1.55 4.32 -10.34
C ALA A 84 -1.70 4.16 -8.83
N PHE A 85 -2.77 3.51 -8.37
CA PHE A 85 -3.02 3.29 -6.95
C PHE A 85 -2.01 2.33 -6.30
N ALA A 86 -1.71 1.20 -6.96
CA ALA A 86 -0.72 0.27 -6.47
C ALA A 86 0.69 0.89 -6.44
N LEU A 87 1.05 1.65 -7.49
CA LEU A 87 2.31 2.37 -7.55
C LEU A 87 2.40 3.45 -6.46
N ALA A 88 1.31 4.18 -6.18
CA ALA A 88 1.26 5.18 -5.10
C ALA A 88 1.50 4.56 -3.72
N ILE A 89 0.91 3.41 -3.44
CA ILE A 89 1.13 2.69 -2.18
C ILE A 89 2.58 2.25 -2.07
N CYS A 90 3.10 1.56 -3.09
CA CYS A 90 4.46 1.04 -3.08
C CYS A 90 5.49 2.17 -2.95
N CYS A 91 5.28 3.29 -3.66
CA CYS A 91 6.11 4.48 -3.54
C CYS A 91 6.03 5.09 -2.14
N THR A 92 4.84 5.21 -1.56
CA THR A 92 4.68 5.80 -0.22
C THR A 92 5.46 4.99 0.83
N VAL A 93 5.37 3.66 0.76
CA VAL A 93 6.05 2.76 1.70
C VAL A 93 7.57 2.78 1.48
N LEU A 94 8.03 2.62 0.24
CA LEU A 94 9.44 2.39 -0.06
C LEU A 94 10.27 3.64 -0.36
N ASN A 95 9.64 4.80 -0.61
CA ASN A 95 10.37 6.00 -1.01
C ASN A 95 11.41 6.34 0.06
N PRO A 96 12.72 6.29 -0.25
CA PRO A 96 13.79 6.48 0.73
C PRO A 96 13.87 7.93 1.22
N ARG A 97 13.23 8.87 0.52
CA ARG A 97 13.16 10.29 0.91
C ARG A 97 11.99 10.59 1.86
N GLY A 98 11.00 9.69 1.93
CA GLY A 98 9.86 9.85 2.84
C GLY A 98 10.25 9.54 4.28
N LYS A 99 9.72 10.29 5.23
CA LYS A 99 9.93 10.09 6.68
C LYS A 99 8.97 9.07 7.27
N ASP A 100 7.94 8.72 6.52
CA ASP A 100 6.86 7.83 6.94
C ASP A 100 6.63 6.73 5.88
N ILE A 101 5.89 5.71 6.29
CA ILE A 101 5.37 4.63 5.45
C ILE A 101 3.85 4.53 5.51
N ARG A 102 3.18 5.39 6.31
CA ARG A 102 1.71 5.46 6.38
C ARG A 102 1.12 5.92 5.05
N CYS A 103 0.31 5.06 4.45
CA CYS A 103 -0.48 5.37 3.26
C CYS A 103 -1.72 6.20 3.62
N THR A 104 -1.54 7.48 3.94
CA THR A 104 -2.66 8.40 4.16
C THR A 104 -3.38 8.72 2.85
N GLU A 105 -4.68 8.99 2.91
CA GLU A 105 -5.48 9.27 1.72
C GLU A 105 -4.93 10.47 0.92
N GLU A 106 -4.44 11.50 1.59
CA GLU A 106 -3.87 12.69 0.96
C GLU A 106 -2.59 12.37 0.17
N ILE A 107 -1.65 11.64 0.78
CA ILE A 107 -0.41 11.24 0.13
C ILE A 107 -0.75 10.34 -1.06
N ILE A 108 -1.56 9.30 -0.85
CA ILE A 108 -1.95 8.40 -1.92
C ILE A 108 -2.65 9.15 -3.06
N LYS A 109 -3.55 10.09 -2.78
CA LYS A 109 -4.19 10.93 -3.81
C LYS A 109 -3.19 11.76 -4.61
N LYS A 110 -2.20 12.39 -3.95
CA LYS A 110 -1.15 13.17 -4.62
C LYS A 110 -0.34 12.31 -5.60
N TYR A 111 0.14 11.15 -5.15
CA TYR A 111 0.88 10.21 -6.01
C TYR A 111 0.00 9.65 -7.14
N CYS A 112 -1.22 9.20 -6.82
CA CYS A 112 -2.17 8.66 -7.79
C CYS A 112 -2.49 9.66 -8.91
N ALA A 113 -2.71 10.93 -8.57
CA ALA A 113 -3.04 11.95 -9.56
C ALA A 113 -1.91 12.13 -10.60
N ILE A 114 -0.66 12.13 -10.15
CA ILE A 114 0.52 12.24 -11.02
C ILE A 114 0.64 11.01 -11.91
N PHE A 115 0.57 9.81 -11.32
CA PHE A 115 0.72 8.56 -12.08
C PHE A 115 -0.42 8.34 -13.06
N LEU A 116 -1.65 8.67 -12.66
CA LEU A 116 -2.81 8.56 -13.54
C LEU A 116 -2.70 9.51 -14.73
N ALA A 117 -2.20 10.73 -14.53
CA ALA A 117 -1.98 11.69 -15.62
C ALA A 117 -0.91 11.21 -16.63
N GLN A 118 0.14 10.52 -16.15
CA GLN A 118 1.14 9.91 -17.04
C GLN A 118 0.54 8.74 -17.83
N LEU A 119 -0.15 7.83 -17.13
CA LEU A 119 -0.74 6.65 -17.76
C LEU A 119 -1.87 7.02 -18.74
N SER A 120 -2.64 8.08 -18.46
CA SER A 120 -3.66 8.59 -19.39
C SER A 120 -3.06 9.27 -20.63
N ALA A 121 -1.80 9.70 -20.55
CA ALA A 121 -1.03 10.21 -21.68
C ALA A 121 -0.19 9.12 -22.38
N GLU A 122 -0.48 7.84 -22.10
CA GLU A 122 0.26 6.66 -22.61
C GLU A 122 1.76 6.69 -22.28
N LYS A 123 2.13 7.38 -21.20
CA LYS A 123 3.50 7.46 -20.69
C LYS A 123 3.65 6.60 -19.44
N ILE A 124 4.81 5.95 -19.34
CA ILE A 124 5.16 5.15 -18.17
C ILE A 124 5.60 6.10 -17.04
N PRO A 125 4.96 6.05 -15.87
CA PRO A 125 5.38 6.83 -14.72
C PRO A 125 6.82 6.51 -14.31
N SER A 126 7.58 7.53 -13.95
CA SER A 126 8.96 7.42 -13.53
C SER A 126 9.18 8.01 -12.14
N LYS A 127 10.31 7.66 -11.53
CA LYS A 127 10.75 8.23 -10.25
C LYS A 127 10.85 9.76 -10.29
N ASN A 128 11.16 10.35 -11.45
CA ASN A 128 11.32 11.81 -11.61
C ASN A 128 10.00 12.56 -11.41
N ASP A 129 8.87 11.94 -11.76
CA ASP A 129 7.54 12.56 -11.69
C ASP A 129 7.10 12.87 -10.25
N ILE A 130 7.69 12.18 -9.27
CA ILE A 130 7.36 12.30 -7.85
C ILE A 130 8.45 12.98 -7.03
N MET A 131 9.55 13.43 -7.65
CA MET A 131 10.69 14.02 -6.92
C MET A 131 10.36 15.34 -6.20
N ASN A 132 9.31 16.03 -6.66
CA ASN A 132 8.85 17.32 -6.14
C ASN A 132 7.75 17.20 -5.08
N ILE A 133 7.28 15.97 -4.78
CA ILE A 133 6.39 15.74 -3.63
C ILE A 133 7.26 15.85 -2.38
N GLN A 134 7.53 17.08 -1.95
CA GLN A 134 8.12 17.33 -0.64
C GLN A 134 7.17 16.76 0.41
N ASP A 135 7.76 15.99 1.32
CA ASP A 135 7.11 15.36 2.45
C ASP A 135 6.60 16.45 3.39
N ASP A 136 5.44 17.02 3.06
CA ASP A 136 4.79 18.07 3.82
C ASP A 136 4.16 17.43 5.06
N SER A 137 5.02 16.99 5.99
CA SER A 137 4.64 16.36 7.25
C SER A 137 4.10 17.36 8.27
N ARG A 138 3.45 18.44 7.82
CA ARG A 138 2.81 19.43 8.69
C ARG A 138 1.32 19.45 8.41
N TYR A 139 0.58 18.48 8.93
CA TYR A 139 -0.60 18.74 9.75
C TYR A 139 -0.80 17.55 10.70
N ALA A 140 -1.01 17.92 11.96
CA ALA A 140 -1.05 17.06 13.13
C ALA A 140 -2.42 16.38 13.32
N ASN A 141 -2.43 15.36 14.17
CA ASN A 141 -3.52 14.93 15.05
C ASN A 141 -4.94 15.27 14.60
N ASP A 142 -5.64 14.29 14.02
CA ASP A 142 -6.90 13.84 14.59
C ASP A 142 -7.24 12.50 13.94
N TYR A 143 -7.32 11.45 14.73
CA TYR A 143 -8.21 10.29 14.56
C TYR A 143 -7.84 9.32 15.68
N ASN A 144 -8.38 9.65 16.85
CA ASN A 144 -8.62 8.72 17.93
C ASN A 144 -9.52 7.58 17.41
N ASP A 145 -8.93 6.50 16.94
CA ASP A 145 -9.64 5.25 16.64
C ASP A 145 -9.68 4.39 17.91
N ASN A 146 -10.50 4.82 18.87
CA ASN A 146 -11.08 3.89 19.83
C ASN A 146 -12.16 3.10 19.07
N ASN A 147 -11.79 1.98 18.46
CA ASN A 147 -12.73 0.87 18.33
C ASN A 147 -12.00 -0.44 18.59
N ILE A 148 -11.79 -0.72 19.88
CA ILE A 148 -11.74 -2.08 20.39
C ILE A 148 -13.17 -2.61 20.24
N GLU A 149 -13.50 -3.17 19.08
CA GLU A 149 -14.60 -4.14 19.00
C GLU A 149 -14.00 -5.50 19.37
N GLU A 150 -13.97 -5.72 20.68
CA GLU A 150 -13.87 -7.03 21.30
C GLU A 150 -15.16 -7.80 20.93
N HIS A 151 -15.14 -8.51 19.80
CA HIS A 151 -16.16 -9.52 19.55
C HIS A 151 -15.75 -10.80 20.29
N SER A 152 -16.22 -10.88 21.54
CA SER A 152 -16.39 -12.12 22.26
C SER A 152 -17.57 -12.90 21.65
N GLU A 153 -17.29 -13.98 20.94
CA GLU A 153 -18.25 -15.07 20.75
C GLU A 153 -17.55 -16.36 21.16
N ASN A 154 -17.58 -16.61 22.46
CA ASN A 154 -17.44 -17.96 22.98
C ASN A 154 -18.82 -18.60 22.81
N ASP A 155 -19.01 -19.34 21.73
CA ASP A 155 -20.04 -20.38 21.65
C ASP A 155 -19.67 -21.46 22.67
N ILE A 156 -20.36 -21.45 23.81
CA ILE A 156 -20.43 -22.60 24.70
C ILE A 156 -21.90 -23.01 24.75
N ASP A 157 -22.18 -24.10 24.03
CA ASP A 157 -23.26 -25.03 24.29
C ASP A 157 -23.47 -25.21 25.81
N GLU A 158 -24.70 -25.07 26.28
CA GLU A 158 -25.36 -26.16 27.00
C GLU A 158 -26.82 -25.81 27.30
N ASP A 159 -27.68 -26.44 26.52
CA ASP A 159 -29.05 -26.76 26.86
C ASP A 159 -29.09 -27.51 28.21
N ALA A 160 -29.39 -26.79 29.28
CA ALA A 160 -29.76 -27.38 30.55
C ALA A 160 -30.76 -26.49 31.27
N LYS A 161 -32.03 -26.92 31.20
CA LYS A 161 -32.99 -27.07 32.30
C LYS A 161 -32.99 -25.98 33.40
N LEU A 162 -34.20 -25.56 33.73
CA LEU A 162 -34.93 -25.94 34.96
C LEU A 162 -35.59 -24.71 35.63
N PHE A 163 -36.93 -24.67 35.59
CA PHE A 163 -37.90 -24.15 36.60
C PHE A 163 -37.61 -22.76 37.22
N GLU A 164 -38.54 -21.81 37.16
CA GLU A 164 -39.86 -21.79 37.82
C GLU A 164 -40.88 -20.91 37.07
#